data_AF-A0A7C2RJG8-F1
#
_entry.id   AF-A0A7C2RJG8-F1
#
_cell.length_a   1.000
_cell.length_b   1.000
_cell.length_c   1.000
_cell.angle_alpha   90.00
_cell.angle_beta   90.00
_cell.angle_gamma   90.00
#
_symmetry.space_group_name_H-M   'P 1'
#
loop_
_entity.id
_entity.type
_entity.pdbx_description
1 polymer ?
#
loop_
_entity_poly.entity_id
_entity_poly.type
_entity_poly.pdbx_seq_one_letter_code
_entity_poly.pdbx_strand_id
1 'polypeptide(L)'
;MRILWTVQVMIALLTLVGAVERIEQQPRQTRPRWATRQEPAPEPPPPADRDLEIAAQFAPIIHQGLNGHPRFDYITNFDFDGDWRGDNNWQNAENSAHALRAYVYYSVIETDTHYFIHYAVFHPRDYKGGLFQSWLLAEAVRRAQEQLRNNLPPEAEDLTLSHENDMEGCLVVVEKRGPSLDEALVVFVETMAHNTFNLYRAPNEPIRIGSVISTEGSHPVLFCEPKGHGLFAYTGQPNQLKDATRGALVYHSTGQAEDPEQATDKRVGYRLAPIYETLWPRARANAAETYGEVKDFGSFSIRVLENGQVVEKQPSIRSLGAAFLGAVGAANKARPPWGWFDYRERQQLKGEWFFDPANT
;
A
#
# COMPACT_ATOMS: atom_id res chain seq x y z
N MET A 1 53.23 35.08 -13.97
CA MET A 1 53.56 33.64 -14.00
C MET A 1 52.37 32.89 -13.43
N ARG A 2 51.80 31.97 -14.23
CA ARG A 2 50.90 30.80 -13.97
C ARG A 2 50.49 30.48 -12.50
N ILE A 3 49.34 29.92 -12.10
CA ILE A 3 48.12 29.31 -12.71
C ILE A 3 47.15 28.82 -11.57
N LEU A 4 45.82 28.86 -11.81
CA LEU A 4 44.62 28.05 -11.38
C LEU A 4 44.46 27.56 -9.90
N TRP A 5 43.28 27.49 -9.26
CA TRP A 5 41.87 27.10 -9.62
C TRP A 5 40.84 27.87 -8.72
N THR A 6 39.75 28.53 -9.18
CA THR A 6 38.35 28.10 -9.54
C THR A 6 37.65 27.25 -8.45
N VAL A 7 36.45 27.55 -7.92
CA VAL A 7 35.13 27.68 -8.59
C VAL A 7 34.14 28.58 -7.81
N GLN A 8 33.53 29.52 -8.53
CA GLN A 8 32.42 30.39 -8.14
C GLN A 8 31.07 29.67 -8.30
N VAL A 9 30.22 29.79 -7.28
CA VAL A 9 28.77 29.58 -7.35
C VAL A 9 28.15 30.91 -7.74
N MET A 10 27.68 31.03 -8.98
CA MET A 10 26.55 31.84 -9.43
C MET A 10 26.68 32.15 -10.94
N ILE A 11 25.52 32.13 -11.61
CA ILE A 11 25.27 32.49 -13.02
C ILE A 11 25.26 31.29 -13.97
N ALA A 12 24.10 30.65 -14.07
CA ALA A 12 23.58 30.06 -15.31
C ALA A 12 22.05 29.83 -15.17
N LEU A 13 21.29 30.92 -15.12
CA LEU A 13 19.88 30.92 -15.51
C LEU A 13 19.80 31.48 -16.93
N LEU A 14 19.01 30.83 -17.79
CA LEU A 14 18.61 31.23 -19.15
C LEU A 14 19.65 31.02 -20.26
N THR A 15 19.54 29.89 -20.97
CA THR A 15 19.08 29.82 -22.38
C THR A 15 19.30 28.41 -22.93
N LEU A 16 18.22 27.66 -23.15
CA LEU A 16 18.04 26.93 -24.40
C LEU A 16 16.55 26.64 -24.62
N VAL A 17 15.99 27.37 -25.58
CA VAL A 17 14.73 27.07 -26.24
C VAL A 17 14.91 25.81 -27.08
N GLY A 18 13.92 24.91 -27.08
CA GLY A 18 13.68 24.04 -28.23
C GLY A 18 13.69 22.54 -27.96
N ALA A 19 12.67 22.04 -27.29
CA ALA A 19 12.01 20.77 -27.62
C ALA A 19 10.70 20.70 -26.82
N VAL A 20 9.64 21.30 -27.36
CA VAL A 20 8.28 21.00 -26.91
C VAL A 20 7.96 19.63 -27.47
N GLU A 21 8.37 18.57 -26.78
CA GLU A 21 7.71 17.28 -26.93
C GLU A 21 6.35 17.42 -26.24
N ARG A 22 5.34 17.31 -27.09
CA ARG A 22 3.92 17.34 -26.77
C ARG A 22 3.66 16.23 -25.74
N ILE A 23 3.63 16.58 -24.46
CA ILE A 23 3.05 15.72 -23.41
C ILE A 23 1.58 15.60 -23.77
N GLU A 24 1.22 14.52 -24.46
CA GLU A 24 -0.16 14.07 -24.54
C GLU A 24 -0.61 13.84 -23.10
N GLN A 25 -1.44 14.75 -22.61
CA GLN A 25 -2.20 14.55 -21.38
C GLN A 25 -3.02 13.29 -21.57
N GLN A 26 -2.58 12.18 -20.95
CA GLN A 26 -3.42 11.01 -20.83
C GLN A 26 -4.74 11.44 -20.19
N PRO A 27 -5.90 11.02 -20.73
CA PRO A 27 -7.19 11.40 -20.17
C PRO A 27 -7.27 10.96 -18.70
N ARG A 28 -7.79 11.85 -17.85
CA ARG A 28 -8.07 11.54 -16.43
C ARG A 28 -8.86 10.24 -16.36
N GLN A 29 -8.30 9.25 -15.67
CA GLN A 29 -9.04 8.04 -15.34
C GLN A 29 -10.03 8.40 -14.24
N THR A 30 -11.29 8.59 -14.59
CA THR A 30 -12.36 8.81 -13.61
C THR A 30 -12.83 7.46 -13.10
N ARG A 31 -12.78 7.23 -11.78
CA ARG A 31 -13.27 6.01 -11.15
C ARG A 31 -14.79 5.84 -11.36
N PRO A 32 -15.28 4.61 -11.64
CA PRO A 32 -16.71 4.37 -11.85
C PRO A 32 -17.50 4.44 -10.53
N ARG A 33 -18.71 5.01 -10.57
CA ARG A 33 -19.67 5.02 -9.44
C ARG A 33 -20.59 3.80 -9.51
N TRP A 34 -20.66 3.02 -8.44
CA TRP A 34 -21.44 1.78 -8.38
C TRP A 34 -22.88 2.02 -7.87
N ALA A 35 -23.88 1.54 -8.61
CA ALA A 35 -25.30 1.65 -8.25
C ALA A 35 -25.81 0.38 -7.56
N THR A 36 -26.70 0.55 -6.58
CA THR A 36 -27.33 -0.52 -5.79
C THR A 36 -28.52 -1.15 -6.52
N ARG A 37 -28.60 -2.48 -6.54
CA ARG A 37 -29.79 -3.25 -6.90
C ARG A 37 -30.03 -4.32 -5.81
N GLN A 38 -31.27 -4.45 -5.34
CA GLN A 38 -31.63 -5.31 -4.21
C GLN A 38 -32.15 -6.69 -4.66
N GLU A 39 -31.56 -7.76 -4.10
CA GLU A 39 -32.23 -9.03 -3.79
C GLU A 39 -31.65 -9.58 -2.46
N PRO A 40 -32.45 -10.22 -1.59
CA PRO A 40 -31.97 -10.68 -0.28
C PRO A 40 -31.29 -12.06 -0.39
N ALA A 41 -30.03 -12.11 0.06
CA ALA A 41 -29.23 -13.32 0.24
C ALA A 41 -29.46 -13.96 1.63
N PRO A 42 -29.18 -15.26 1.81
CA PRO A 42 -29.27 -15.95 3.11
C PRO A 42 -28.36 -15.32 4.18
N GLU A 43 -28.73 -15.51 5.46
CA GLU A 43 -28.04 -14.86 6.60
C GLU A 43 -26.54 -15.24 6.67
N PRO A 44 -25.63 -14.25 6.74
CA PRO A 44 -24.19 -14.48 6.74
C PRO A 44 -23.65 -14.94 8.11
N PRO A 45 -22.49 -15.63 8.15
CA PRO A 45 -21.76 -15.91 9.39
C PRO A 45 -21.31 -14.62 10.11
N PRO A 46 -20.84 -14.70 11.37
CA PRO A 46 -20.39 -13.53 12.12
C PRO A 46 -19.40 -12.66 11.32
N PRO A 47 -19.42 -11.32 11.46
CA PRO A 47 -18.69 -10.42 10.56
C PRO A 47 -17.21 -10.77 10.38
N ALA A 48 -16.50 -11.17 11.43
CA ALA A 48 -15.08 -11.52 11.35
C ALA A 48 -14.80 -12.80 10.54
N ASP A 49 -15.59 -13.85 10.75
CA ASP A 49 -15.45 -15.12 10.01
C ASP A 49 -15.87 -14.93 8.54
N ARG A 50 -16.94 -14.16 8.30
CA ARG A 50 -17.41 -13.87 6.95
C ARG A 50 -16.41 -13.02 6.16
N ASP A 51 -15.86 -11.97 6.78
CA ASP A 51 -14.87 -11.12 6.13
C ASP A 51 -13.61 -11.92 5.78
N LEU A 52 -13.21 -12.87 6.63
CA LEU A 52 -12.10 -13.77 6.34
C LEU A 52 -12.40 -14.67 5.14
N GLU A 53 -13.59 -15.28 5.05
CA GLU A 53 -14.00 -16.09 3.90
C GLU A 53 -13.94 -15.30 2.59
N ILE A 54 -14.52 -14.08 2.59
CA ILE A 54 -14.49 -13.17 1.44
C ILE A 54 -13.04 -12.82 1.09
N ALA A 55 -12.25 -12.38 2.06
CA ALA A 55 -10.88 -11.99 1.82
C ALA A 55 -9.99 -13.16 1.38
N ALA A 56 -10.23 -14.38 1.84
CA ALA A 56 -9.49 -15.56 1.41
C ALA A 56 -9.79 -15.94 -0.04
N GLN A 57 -11.05 -15.86 -0.47
CA GLN A 57 -11.48 -16.20 -1.84
C GLN A 57 -10.82 -15.32 -2.91
N PHE A 58 -10.62 -14.04 -2.63
CA PHE A 58 -10.12 -13.06 -3.60
C PHE A 58 -8.69 -12.58 -3.30
N ALA A 59 -8.00 -13.25 -2.38
CA ALA A 59 -6.68 -12.86 -1.92
C ALA A 59 -5.67 -12.82 -3.08
N PRO A 60 -4.80 -11.79 -3.19
CA PRO A 60 -3.88 -11.70 -4.30
C PRO A 60 -2.76 -12.75 -4.22
N ILE A 61 -2.27 -13.17 -5.38
CA ILE A 61 -0.98 -13.85 -5.52
C ILE A 61 0.09 -12.79 -5.71
N ILE A 62 1.13 -12.79 -4.89
CA ILE A 62 2.12 -11.71 -4.88
C ILE A 62 3.49 -12.27 -5.25
N HIS A 63 4.02 -11.84 -6.40
CA HIS A 63 5.41 -12.04 -6.78
C HIS A 63 6.27 -10.96 -6.13
N GLN A 64 6.91 -11.29 -5.01
CA GLN A 64 7.81 -10.41 -4.28
C GLN A 64 9.22 -10.49 -4.88
N GLY A 65 9.68 -9.41 -5.51
CA GLY A 65 11.08 -9.32 -5.92
C GLY A 65 12.00 -9.19 -4.70
N LEU A 66 13.20 -9.78 -4.81
CA LEU A 66 14.25 -9.72 -3.78
C LEU A 66 15.51 -9.05 -4.33
N ASN A 67 16.18 -8.22 -3.52
CA ASN A 67 17.47 -7.60 -3.85
C ASN A 67 18.50 -7.84 -2.73
N GLY A 68 19.52 -7.00 -2.61
CA GLY A 68 20.72 -7.23 -1.82
C GLY A 68 20.49 -7.54 -0.33
N HIS A 69 19.33 -7.18 0.21
CA HIS A 69 18.93 -7.43 1.59
C HIS A 69 17.54 -8.11 1.65
N PRO A 70 17.44 -9.40 1.28
CA PRO A 70 16.17 -10.06 1.03
C PRO A 70 15.23 -10.09 2.25
N ARG A 71 15.79 -10.11 3.48
CA ARG A 71 14.98 -10.05 4.70
C ARG A 71 14.11 -8.80 4.80
N PHE A 72 14.53 -7.68 4.20
CA PHE A 72 13.71 -6.46 4.17
C PHE A 72 12.65 -6.48 3.07
N ASP A 73 12.82 -7.32 2.05
CA ASP A 73 11.83 -7.50 0.99
C ASP A 73 10.74 -8.52 1.37
N TYR A 74 10.90 -9.26 2.48
CA TYR A 74 9.89 -10.22 2.91
C TYR A 74 8.62 -9.53 3.41
N ILE A 75 7.47 -10.04 2.95
CA ILE A 75 6.16 -9.67 3.48
C ILE A 75 5.99 -10.33 4.85
N THR A 76 5.68 -9.54 5.89
CA THR A 76 5.54 -10.02 7.29
C THR A 76 4.48 -9.22 8.05
N ASN A 77 4.19 -9.58 9.30
CA ASN A 77 3.38 -8.77 10.21
C ASN A 77 4.21 -7.65 10.87
N PHE A 78 3.56 -6.55 11.26
CA PHE A 78 4.16 -5.42 11.96
C PHE A 78 4.86 -5.85 13.26
N ASP A 79 4.22 -6.71 14.04
CA ASP A 79 4.71 -7.21 15.33
C ASP A 79 5.49 -8.53 15.21
N PHE A 80 6.28 -8.69 14.15
CA PHE A 80 7.02 -9.94 13.85
C PHE A 80 8.01 -10.33 14.96
N ASP A 81 8.46 -9.36 15.75
CA ASP A 81 9.39 -9.51 16.87
C ASP A 81 8.69 -9.64 18.24
N GLY A 82 7.35 -9.57 18.26
CA GLY A 82 6.54 -9.74 19.45
C GLY A 82 6.17 -8.45 20.18
N ASP A 83 6.49 -7.29 19.62
CA ASP A 83 6.03 -5.99 20.13
C ASP A 83 5.37 -5.13 19.04
N TRP A 84 4.78 -4.01 19.42
CA TRP A 84 4.10 -3.09 18.49
C TRP A 84 4.84 -1.78 18.34
N ARG A 85 6.16 -1.83 18.50
CA ARG A 85 7.05 -0.69 18.45
C ARG A 85 7.50 -0.46 17.01
N GLY A 86 7.24 0.73 16.48
CA GLY A 86 7.56 1.04 15.08
C GLY A 86 9.00 1.48 14.85
N ASP A 87 9.69 1.97 15.88
CA ASP A 87 11.05 2.56 15.81
C ASP A 87 12.19 1.56 16.07
N ASN A 88 11.92 0.25 16.07
CA ASN A 88 12.93 -0.81 16.19
C ASN A 88 12.82 -1.91 15.10
N ASN A 89 11.78 -1.88 14.27
CA ASN A 89 11.51 -2.89 13.24
C ASN A 89 12.66 -3.04 12.24
N TRP A 90 13.34 -1.94 11.89
CA TRP A 90 14.48 -1.99 10.98
C TRP A 90 15.61 -2.84 11.55
N GLN A 91 15.96 -2.61 12.82
CA GLN A 91 17.04 -3.34 13.49
C GLN A 91 16.64 -4.79 13.76
N ASN A 92 15.41 -5.01 14.21
CA ASN A 92 14.93 -6.35 14.56
C ASN A 92 14.75 -7.24 13.32
N ALA A 93 14.44 -6.68 12.16
CA ALA A 93 14.38 -7.43 10.92
C ALA A 93 15.74 -8.00 10.49
N GLU A 94 16.86 -7.36 10.85
CA GLU A 94 18.21 -7.92 10.60
C GLU A 94 18.54 -9.12 11.49
N ASN A 95 17.91 -9.21 12.66
CA ASN A 95 18.14 -10.28 13.62
C ASN A 95 17.37 -11.55 13.22
N SER A 96 18.10 -12.57 12.76
CA SER A 96 17.53 -13.86 12.33
C SER A 96 16.87 -14.67 13.45
N ALA A 97 16.94 -14.22 14.72
CA ALA A 97 16.13 -14.80 15.79
C ALA A 97 14.64 -14.47 15.66
N HIS A 98 14.30 -13.39 14.94
CA HIS A 98 12.92 -13.04 14.62
C HIS A 98 12.57 -13.60 13.23
N ALA A 99 11.65 -14.56 13.21
CA ALA A 99 11.13 -15.13 11.97
C ALA A 99 10.13 -14.16 11.33
N LEU A 100 10.36 -13.81 10.06
CA LEU A 100 9.52 -12.88 9.30
C LEU A 100 8.39 -13.64 8.60
N ARG A 101 7.53 -14.27 9.40
CA ARG A 101 6.45 -15.11 8.88
C ARG A 101 5.47 -14.29 8.04
N ALA A 102 4.97 -14.89 6.97
CA ALA A 102 4.20 -14.17 5.96
C ALA A 102 2.78 -13.83 6.41
N TYR A 103 2.46 -12.53 6.45
CA TYR A 103 1.14 -12.01 6.75
C TYR A 103 0.71 -10.96 5.73
N VAL A 104 -0.58 -10.98 5.38
CA VAL A 104 -1.20 -9.91 4.61
C VAL A 104 -2.38 -9.38 5.40
N TYR A 105 -2.39 -8.08 5.65
CA TYR A 105 -3.47 -7.43 6.36
C TYR A 105 -4.68 -7.23 5.44
N TYR A 106 -5.89 -7.38 5.96
CA TYR A 106 -7.11 -7.17 5.16
C TYR A 106 -8.21 -6.41 5.88
N SER A 107 -9.08 -5.76 5.11
CA SER A 107 -10.41 -5.33 5.52
C SER A 107 -11.41 -5.53 4.39
N VAL A 108 -12.66 -5.80 4.75
CA VAL A 108 -13.76 -5.97 3.78
C VAL A 108 -14.80 -4.89 4.03
N ILE A 109 -15.26 -4.26 2.96
CA ILE A 109 -16.48 -3.46 2.93
C ILE A 109 -17.41 -4.10 1.91
N GLU A 110 -18.63 -4.43 2.35
CA GLU A 110 -19.63 -5.07 1.52
C GLU A 110 -20.77 -4.09 1.19
N THR A 111 -21.18 -4.09 -0.07
CA THR A 111 -22.40 -3.44 -0.57
C THR A 111 -23.33 -4.49 -1.14
N ASP A 112 -24.56 -4.14 -1.53
CA ASP A 112 -25.49 -5.10 -2.16
C ASP A 112 -24.89 -5.77 -3.41
N THR A 113 -24.06 -5.05 -4.16
CA THR A 113 -23.57 -5.47 -5.47
C THR A 113 -22.09 -5.83 -5.52
N HIS A 114 -21.29 -5.38 -4.55
CA HIS A 114 -19.84 -5.55 -4.58
C HIS A 114 -19.22 -5.83 -3.21
N TYR A 115 -18.09 -6.52 -3.24
CA TYR A 115 -17.10 -6.54 -2.16
C TYR A 115 -15.95 -5.59 -2.51
N PHE A 116 -15.52 -4.80 -1.53
CA PHE A 116 -14.34 -3.94 -1.59
C PHE A 116 -13.34 -4.44 -0.56
N ILE A 117 -12.26 -5.07 -1.03
CA ILE A 117 -11.33 -5.79 -0.16
C ILE A 117 -9.98 -5.11 -0.23
N HIS A 118 -9.57 -4.51 0.89
CA HIS A 118 -8.22 -4.00 1.02
C HIS A 118 -7.28 -5.14 1.40
N TYR A 119 -6.14 -5.21 0.75
CA TYR A 119 -5.00 -6.01 1.17
C TYR A 119 -3.79 -5.09 1.36
N ALA A 120 -3.11 -5.21 2.48
CA ALA A 120 -1.90 -4.45 2.77
C ALA A 120 -0.75 -5.40 3.16
N VAL A 121 0.39 -5.22 2.50
CA VAL A 121 1.63 -5.93 2.77
C VAL A 121 2.53 -5.03 3.59
N PHE A 122 3.12 -5.57 4.64
CA PHE A 122 4.06 -4.84 5.48
C PHE A 122 5.48 -5.37 5.28
N HIS A 123 6.41 -4.44 5.20
CA HIS A 123 7.84 -4.69 5.15
C HIS A 123 8.50 -3.91 6.29
N PRO A 124 9.50 -4.45 7.00
CA PRO A 124 10.11 -3.74 8.12
C PRO A 124 10.90 -2.48 7.71
N ARG A 125 11.17 -2.29 6.41
CA ARG A 125 12.08 -1.27 5.90
C ARG A 125 11.91 -1.02 4.39
N ASP A 126 11.76 0.24 3.97
CA ASP A 126 12.11 0.69 2.60
C ASP A 126 13.61 1.03 2.55
N TYR A 127 14.33 0.50 1.54
CA TYR A 127 15.76 0.73 1.37
C TYR A 127 16.21 1.10 -0.05
N LYS A 128 15.31 1.69 -0.85
CA LYS A 128 15.58 2.12 -2.24
C LYS A 128 16.81 3.04 -2.37
N GLY A 129 17.20 3.73 -1.29
CA GLY A 129 18.32 4.68 -1.20
C GLY A 129 19.71 4.14 -0.92
N GLY A 130 19.82 2.85 -0.58
CA GLY A 130 21.07 2.25 -0.14
C GLY A 130 21.50 2.65 1.29
N LEU A 131 22.32 1.79 1.90
CA LEU A 131 22.67 1.84 3.34
C LEU A 131 23.42 3.10 3.81
N PHE A 132 24.25 3.71 2.96
CA PHE A 132 25.24 4.72 3.41
C PHE A 132 24.91 6.17 3.00
N GLN A 133 24.15 6.35 1.91
CA GLN A 133 23.75 7.69 1.44
C GLN A 133 22.55 8.23 2.22
N SER A 134 21.70 7.36 2.77
CA SER A 134 20.46 7.76 3.45
C SER A 134 20.67 8.44 4.81
N TRP A 135 21.62 8.03 5.66
CA TRP A 135 21.74 8.66 7.00
C TRP A 135 22.25 10.11 6.95
N LEU A 136 23.32 10.38 6.20
CA LEU A 136 23.87 11.74 6.05
C LEU A 136 22.89 12.67 5.33
N LEU A 137 22.21 12.16 4.30
CA LEU A 137 21.22 12.93 3.56
C LEU A 137 19.93 13.13 4.37
N ALA A 138 19.48 12.13 5.13
CA ALA A 138 18.32 12.26 6.03
C ALA A 138 18.59 13.27 7.14
N GLU A 139 19.77 13.27 7.77
CA GLU A 139 20.11 14.28 8.78
C GLU A 139 20.20 15.69 8.16
N ALA A 140 20.71 15.80 6.93
CA ALA A 140 20.73 17.07 6.21
C ALA A 140 19.32 17.56 5.83
N VAL A 141 18.45 16.67 5.36
CA VAL A 141 17.04 16.96 5.03
C VAL A 141 16.25 17.30 6.29
N ARG A 142 16.43 16.55 7.39
CA ARG A 142 15.79 16.82 8.68
C ARG A 142 16.13 18.22 9.19
N ARG A 143 17.42 18.59 9.15
CA ARG A 143 17.88 19.95 9.49
C ARG A 143 17.32 21.02 8.54
N ALA A 144 17.23 20.71 7.25
CA ALA A 144 16.64 21.62 6.27
C ALA A 144 15.13 21.80 6.51
N GLN A 145 14.40 20.75 6.86
CA GLN A 145 12.96 20.79 7.22
C GLN A 145 12.72 21.62 8.48
N GLU A 146 13.56 21.44 9.51
CA GLU A 146 13.53 22.26 10.74
C GLU A 146 13.77 23.75 10.45
N GLN A 147 14.60 24.07 9.45
CA GLN A 147 14.93 25.46 9.08
C GLN A 147 13.95 26.09 8.07
N LEU A 148 13.30 25.31 7.20
CA LEU A 148 12.51 25.81 6.07
C LEU A 148 10.99 25.81 6.28
N ARG A 149 10.48 25.60 7.51
CA ARG A 149 9.03 25.60 7.82
C ARG A 149 8.20 24.77 6.82
N ASN A 150 8.60 23.52 6.57
CA ASN A 150 7.86 22.55 5.75
C ASN A 150 7.74 22.85 4.23
N ASN A 151 8.55 23.74 3.65
CA ASN A 151 8.47 24.10 2.23
C ASN A 151 9.59 23.47 1.36
N LEU A 152 9.80 22.16 1.46
CA LEU A 152 10.64 21.45 0.49
C LEU A 152 9.83 21.15 -0.80
N PRO A 153 10.45 21.22 -1.99
CA PRO A 153 9.82 20.71 -3.22
C PRO A 153 9.43 19.23 -3.05
N PRO A 154 8.34 18.74 -3.65
CA PRO A 154 7.95 17.33 -3.58
C PRO A 154 9.07 16.39 -4.03
N GLU A 155 9.88 16.81 -5.00
CA GLU A 155 11.02 16.04 -5.51
C GLU A 155 12.16 15.89 -4.48
N ALA A 156 12.17 16.72 -3.42
CA ALA A 156 13.13 16.66 -2.31
C ALA A 156 12.68 15.76 -1.15
N GLU A 157 11.39 15.41 -1.04
CA GLU A 157 10.97 14.32 -0.15
C GLU A 157 11.39 12.95 -0.71
N ASP A 158 11.38 12.80 -2.03
CA ASP A 158 11.81 11.60 -2.76
C ASP A 158 13.34 11.36 -2.69
N LEU A 159 14.09 12.39 -2.28
CA LEU A 159 15.52 12.28 -1.96
C LEU A 159 15.77 11.55 -0.63
N THR A 160 14.73 11.30 0.18
CA THR A 160 14.81 10.42 1.36
C THR A 160 14.43 8.98 1.00
N LEU A 161 15.29 8.34 0.22
CA LEU A 161 15.03 7.04 -0.43
C LEU A 161 14.96 5.81 0.52
N SER A 162 15.02 5.97 1.84
CA SER A 162 14.88 4.83 2.78
C SER A 162 14.15 5.28 4.04
N HIS A 163 13.29 4.42 4.58
CA HIS A 163 12.59 4.67 5.84
C HIS A 163 12.23 3.37 6.57
N GLU A 164 12.11 3.49 7.89
CA GLU A 164 11.62 2.43 8.76
C GLU A 164 10.14 2.17 8.54
N ASN A 165 9.82 0.87 8.54
CA ASN A 165 8.54 0.34 8.11
C ASN A 165 8.25 0.68 6.65
N ASP A 166 7.42 -0.12 6.05
CA ASP A 166 6.78 0.18 4.78
C ASP A 166 5.47 -0.60 4.73
N MET A 167 4.45 0.01 4.16
CA MET A 167 3.18 -0.68 3.97
C MET A 167 2.54 -0.22 2.69
N GLU A 168 2.47 -1.16 1.76
CA GLU A 168 1.96 -1.04 0.40
C GLU A 168 0.75 -1.98 0.26
N GLY A 169 0.01 -1.90 -0.84
CA GLY A 169 -1.16 -2.76 -0.97
C GLY A 169 -2.06 -2.52 -2.16
N CYS A 170 -3.27 -3.03 -2.08
CA CYS A 170 -4.27 -2.88 -3.12
C CYS A 170 -5.71 -2.92 -2.57
N LEU A 171 -6.63 -2.36 -3.33
CA LEU A 171 -8.06 -2.58 -3.24
C LEU A 171 -8.47 -3.54 -4.38
N VAL A 172 -9.07 -4.67 -4.02
CA VAL A 172 -9.70 -5.60 -4.95
C VAL A 172 -11.21 -5.39 -4.90
N VAL A 173 -11.80 -5.08 -6.04
CA VAL A 173 -13.25 -4.87 -6.17
C VAL A 173 -13.86 -6.06 -6.89
N VAL A 174 -14.83 -6.67 -6.24
CA VAL A 174 -15.47 -7.91 -6.68
C VAL A 174 -16.96 -7.65 -6.88
N GLU A 175 -17.48 -7.90 -8.08
CA GLU A 175 -18.90 -7.86 -8.39
C GLU A 175 -19.58 -9.15 -7.96
N LYS A 176 -20.69 -9.04 -7.23
CA LYS A 176 -21.55 -10.19 -6.89
C LYS A 176 -22.46 -10.50 -8.07
N ARG A 177 -22.26 -11.65 -8.71
CA ARG A 177 -23.14 -12.12 -9.81
C ARG A 177 -24.12 -13.22 -9.40
N GLY A 178 -24.08 -13.63 -8.13
CA GLY A 178 -24.96 -14.63 -7.55
C GLY A 178 -24.86 -14.63 -6.02
N PRO A 179 -25.57 -15.54 -5.34
CA PRO A 179 -25.61 -15.62 -3.88
C PRO A 179 -24.32 -16.19 -3.26
N SER A 180 -23.47 -16.88 -4.03
CA SER A 180 -22.23 -17.49 -3.52
C SER A 180 -20.98 -16.70 -3.91
N LEU A 181 -19.90 -16.88 -3.13
CA LEU A 181 -18.60 -16.24 -3.42
C LEU A 181 -17.96 -16.77 -4.70
N ASP A 182 -18.24 -18.03 -5.09
CA ASP A 182 -17.71 -18.64 -6.32
C ASP A 182 -18.32 -18.04 -7.59
N GLU A 183 -19.50 -17.41 -7.48
CA GLU A 183 -20.14 -16.69 -8.57
C GLU A 183 -19.68 -15.22 -8.67
N ALA A 184 -19.05 -14.70 -7.62
CA ALA A 184 -18.56 -13.33 -7.60
C ALA A 184 -17.23 -13.21 -8.38
N LEU A 185 -17.01 -12.07 -9.03
CA LEU A 185 -15.90 -11.88 -9.95
C LEU A 185 -15.13 -10.61 -9.65
N VAL A 186 -13.80 -10.71 -9.61
CA VAL A 186 -12.93 -9.54 -9.58
C VAL A 186 -13.17 -8.73 -10.85
N VAL A 187 -13.51 -7.46 -10.69
CA VAL A 187 -13.78 -6.53 -11.81
C VAL A 187 -12.72 -5.44 -11.89
N PHE A 188 -12.22 -4.97 -10.74
CA PHE A 188 -11.21 -3.92 -10.65
C PHE A 188 -10.18 -4.23 -9.57
N VAL A 189 -8.95 -3.78 -9.80
CA VAL A 189 -7.88 -3.79 -8.80
C VAL A 189 -7.20 -2.43 -8.85
N GLU A 190 -7.00 -1.81 -7.70
CA GLU A 190 -6.23 -0.58 -7.59
C GLU A 190 -5.07 -0.80 -6.62
N THR A 191 -3.83 -0.63 -7.08
CA THR A 191 -2.65 -0.84 -6.25
C THR A 191 -2.06 0.49 -5.80
N MET A 192 -1.45 0.50 -4.61
CA MET A 192 -0.61 1.58 -4.13
C MET A 192 0.86 1.26 -4.48
N ALA A 193 1.56 2.25 -5.02
CA ALA A 193 3.01 2.19 -5.18
C ALA A 193 3.57 3.61 -5.03
N HIS A 194 4.42 3.82 -4.02
CA HIS A 194 5.09 5.12 -3.81
C HIS A 194 4.09 6.30 -3.77
N ASN A 195 3.00 6.17 -3.02
CA ASN A 195 1.91 7.15 -2.92
C ASN A 195 1.23 7.47 -4.27
N THR A 196 1.19 6.49 -5.18
CA THR A 196 0.50 6.57 -6.47
C THR A 196 -0.47 5.41 -6.60
N PHE A 197 -1.74 5.69 -6.91
CA PHE A 197 -2.69 4.62 -7.20
C PHE A 197 -2.63 4.19 -8.67
N ASN A 198 -2.50 2.89 -8.91
CA ASN A 198 -2.50 2.32 -10.26
C ASN A 198 -3.77 1.51 -10.44
N LEU A 199 -4.59 1.91 -11.41
CA LEU A 199 -5.87 1.29 -11.68
C LEU A 199 -5.76 0.21 -12.75
N TYR A 200 -6.33 -0.96 -12.44
CA TYR A 200 -6.40 -2.12 -13.31
C TYR A 200 -7.82 -2.64 -13.41
N ARG A 201 -8.12 -3.30 -14.52
CA ARG A 201 -9.35 -4.04 -14.75
C ARG A 201 -9.05 -5.52 -14.94
N ALA A 202 -9.97 -6.37 -14.49
CA ALA A 202 -9.87 -7.79 -14.72
C ALA A 202 -9.99 -8.12 -16.23
N PRO A 203 -9.53 -9.31 -16.67
CA PRO A 203 -9.68 -9.74 -18.04
C PRO A 203 -11.16 -9.77 -18.46
N ASN A 204 -11.44 -9.39 -19.70
CA ASN A 204 -12.80 -9.38 -20.29
C ASN A 204 -13.79 -8.37 -19.71
N GLU A 205 -13.41 -7.52 -18.76
CA GLU A 205 -14.28 -6.45 -18.28
C GLU A 205 -14.54 -5.40 -19.38
N PRO A 206 -15.81 -5.05 -19.65
CA PRO A 206 -16.20 -4.19 -20.78
C PRO A 206 -15.77 -2.73 -20.58
N ILE A 207 -15.65 -2.30 -19.32
CA ILE A 207 -15.19 -0.96 -18.97
C ILE A 207 -13.67 -0.88 -19.25
N ARG A 208 -13.27 -0.01 -20.17
CA ARG A 208 -11.86 0.15 -20.58
C ARG A 208 -11.15 1.24 -19.78
N ILE A 209 -11.16 1.11 -18.46
CA ILE A 209 -10.40 1.95 -17.54
C ILE A 209 -9.24 1.13 -16.98
N GLY A 210 -8.06 1.75 -16.85
CA GLY A 210 -6.87 1.07 -16.34
C GLY A 210 -6.26 0.04 -17.29
N SER A 211 -5.10 -0.48 -16.90
CA SER A 211 -4.45 -1.59 -17.61
C SER A 211 -5.10 -2.93 -17.25
N VAL A 212 -4.87 -3.98 -18.04
CA VAL A 212 -5.37 -5.31 -17.69
C VAL A 212 -4.45 -5.94 -16.64
N ILE A 213 -5.03 -6.50 -15.58
CA ILE A 213 -4.34 -7.38 -14.63
C ILE A 213 -4.68 -8.83 -14.93
N SER A 214 -3.71 -9.74 -14.80
CA SER A 214 -3.95 -11.18 -14.87
C SER A 214 -4.55 -11.71 -13.56
N THR A 215 -5.39 -12.74 -13.67
CA THR A 215 -5.90 -13.48 -12.52
C THR A 215 -5.59 -14.97 -12.66
N GLU A 216 -5.33 -15.64 -11.54
CA GLU A 216 -5.39 -17.09 -11.43
C GLU A 216 -6.66 -17.45 -10.67
N GLY A 217 -7.69 -17.94 -11.39
CA GLY A 217 -9.02 -18.03 -10.80
C GLY A 217 -9.53 -16.66 -10.36
N SER A 218 -9.93 -16.55 -9.09
CA SER A 218 -10.38 -15.32 -8.43
C SER A 218 -9.24 -14.47 -7.85
N HIS A 219 -7.98 -14.88 -8.01
CA HIS A 219 -6.81 -14.23 -7.39
C HIS A 219 -6.10 -13.28 -8.36
N PRO A 220 -6.10 -11.97 -8.12
CA PRO A 220 -5.25 -11.05 -8.87
C PRO A 220 -3.77 -11.38 -8.71
N VAL A 221 -3.00 -11.32 -9.79
CA VAL A 221 -1.55 -11.58 -9.74
C VAL A 221 -0.80 -10.25 -9.73
N LEU A 222 -0.09 -10.00 -8.62
CA LEU A 222 0.63 -8.77 -8.34
C LEU A 222 2.14 -8.98 -8.33
N PHE A 223 2.87 -7.91 -8.59
CA PHE A 223 4.31 -7.80 -8.39
C PHE A 223 4.57 -6.77 -7.31
N CYS A 224 5.38 -7.12 -6.32
CA CYS A 224 5.94 -6.18 -5.35
C CYS A 224 7.41 -5.95 -5.72
N GLU A 225 7.77 -4.70 -6.05
CA GLU A 225 9.16 -4.40 -6.35
C GLU A 225 10.05 -4.56 -5.12
N PRO A 226 11.30 -5.04 -5.26
CA PRO A 226 12.22 -5.04 -4.13
C PRO A 226 12.59 -3.62 -3.71
N LYS A 227 13.04 -3.48 -2.47
CA LYS A 227 13.49 -2.24 -1.83
C LYS A 227 12.39 -1.25 -1.49
N GLY A 228 11.65 -0.77 -2.49
CA GLY A 228 10.63 0.27 -2.31
C GLY A 228 9.20 -0.27 -2.27
N HIS A 229 9.02 -1.59 -2.39
CA HIS A 229 7.79 -2.36 -2.20
C HIS A 229 6.54 -1.93 -2.98
N GLY A 230 6.67 -1.02 -3.93
CA GLY A 230 5.58 -0.61 -4.81
C GLY A 230 4.86 -1.80 -5.44
N LEU A 231 3.54 -1.83 -5.30
CA LEU A 231 2.70 -2.92 -5.77
C LEU A 231 2.14 -2.61 -7.16
N PHE A 232 2.28 -3.55 -8.10
CA PHE A 232 1.86 -3.42 -9.49
C PHE A 232 1.18 -4.70 -9.99
N ALA A 233 0.49 -4.64 -11.13
CA ALA A 233 0.09 -5.86 -11.83
C ALA A 233 1.33 -6.67 -12.27
N TYR A 234 1.31 -7.98 -12.06
CA TYR A 234 2.38 -8.85 -12.53
C TYR A 234 2.32 -9.02 -14.05
N THR A 235 3.45 -8.80 -14.72
CA THR A 235 3.58 -8.95 -16.17
C THR A 235 4.55 -10.06 -16.58
N GLY A 236 5.38 -10.52 -15.65
CA GLY A 236 6.47 -11.48 -15.90
C GLY A 236 7.56 -10.98 -16.85
N GLN A 237 7.50 -9.71 -17.29
CA GLN A 237 8.46 -9.17 -18.25
C GLN A 237 9.84 -9.00 -17.62
N PRO A 238 10.94 -9.29 -18.35
CA PRO A 238 12.29 -9.15 -17.83
C PRO A 238 12.59 -7.76 -17.25
N ASN A 239 12.03 -6.70 -17.84
CA ASN A 239 12.22 -5.33 -17.36
C ASN A 239 11.53 -5.07 -15.99
N GLN A 240 10.40 -5.72 -15.70
CA GLN A 240 9.76 -5.63 -14.38
C GLN A 240 10.60 -6.35 -13.31
N LEU A 241 11.29 -7.42 -13.70
CA LEU A 241 12.11 -8.24 -12.80
C LEU A 241 13.59 -7.80 -12.73
N LYS A 242 13.99 -6.74 -13.43
CA LYS A 242 15.41 -6.33 -13.55
C LYS A 242 16.06 -6.04 -12.20
N ASP A 243 15.29 -5.51 -11.26
CA ASP A 243 15.75 -5.13 -9.93
C ASP A 243 15.60 -6.27 -8.91
N ALA A 244 14.95 -7.39 -9.28
CA ALA A 244 14.85 -8.60 -8.47
C ALA A 244 16.14 -9.46 -8.61
N THR A 245 17.29 -8.86 -8.27
CA THR A 245 18.63 -9.45 -8.48
C THR A 245 18.90 -10.72 -7.66
N ARG A 246 18.11 -10.97 -6.62
CA ARG A 246 18.13 -12.21 -5.82
C ARG A 246 16.98 -13.16 -6.17
N GLY A 247 16.25 -12.90 -7.25
CA GLY A 247 15.07 -13.65 -7.64
C GLY A 247 13.79 -13.10 -7.00
N ALA A 248 12.72 -13.88 -7.04
CA ALA A 248 11.44 -13.52 -6.46
C ALA A 248 10.83 -14.72 -5.71
N LEU A 249 10.05 -14.43 -4.67
CA LEU A 249 9.17 -15.37 -3.98
C LEU A 249 7.74 -15.18 -4.46
N VAL A 250 6.94 -16.24 -4.43
CA VAL A 250 5.51 -16.20 -4.80
C VAL A 250 4.68 -16.51 -3.56
N TYR A 251 3.91 -15.52 -3.13
CA TYR A 251 3.09 -15.55 -1.94
C TYR A 251 1.65 -15.92 -2.29
N HIS A 252 1.10 -16.94 -1.62
CA HIS A 252 -0.28 -17.40 -1.77
C HIS A 252 -1.01 -17.38 -0.42
N SER A 253 -2.30 -17.05 -0.40
CA SER A 253 -3.11 -17.21 0.80
C SER A 253 -3.32 -18.70 1.05
N THR A 254 -2.75 -19.23 2.13
CA THR A 254 -2.91 -20.64 2.53
C THR A 254 -3.56 -20.78 3.91
N GLY A 255 -3.81 -19.64 4.57
CA GLY A 255 -4.25 -19.61 5.97
C GLY A 255 -3.11 -19.88 6.97
N GLN A 256 -1.90 -20.18 6.51
CA GLN A 256 -0.72 -20.41 7.34
C GLN A 256 0.31 -19.31 7.09
N ALA A 257 0.93 -18.81 8.16
CA ALA A 257 2.00 -17.82 8.07
C ALA A 257 3.35 -18.56 7.98
N GLU A 258 3.78 -18.88 6.77
CA GLU A 258 5.03 -19.59 6.52
C GLU A 258 6.24 -18.64 6.60
N ASP A 259 7.41 -19.20 6.86
CA ASP A 259 8.67 -18.47 6.94
C ASP A 259 9.34 -18.40 5.55
N PRO A 260 9.50 -17.20 4.94
CA PRO A 260 10.15 -17.04 3.63
C PRO A 260 11.58 -17.59 3.57
N GLU A 261 12.30 -17.64 4.70
CA GLU A 261 13.66 -18.19 4.75
C GLU A 261 13.69 -19.72 4.65
N GLN A 262 12.57 -20.36 4.93
CA GLN A 262 12.39 -21.82 4.88
C GLN A 262 11.62 -22.25 3.62
N ALA A 263 11.29 -21.29 2.75
CA ALA A 263 10.52 -21.52 1.54
C ALA A 263 11.22 -22.50 0.60
N THR A 264 10.50 -23.57 0.21
CA THR A 264 10.91 -24.47 -0.86
C THR A 264 10.25 -24.04 -2.17
N ASP A 265 10.93 -24.23 -3.30
CA ASP A 265 10.44 -23.88 -4.64
C ASP A 265 9.99 -22.41 -4.81
N LYS A 266 10.49 -21.52 -3.95
CA LYS A 266 10.18 -20.08 -3.95
C LYS A 266 8.69 -19.76 -3.70
N ARG A 267 7.94 -20.69 -3.11
CA ARG A 267 6.53 -20.47 -2.72
C ARG A 267 6.43 -20.24 -1.21
N VAL A 268 5.58 -19.30 -0.82
CA VAL A 268 5.33 -18.95 0.59
C VAL A 268 3.84 -18.83 0.81
N GLY A 269 3.31 -19.60 1.76
CA GLY A 269 1.97 -19.41 2.28
C GLY A 269 1.90 -18.23 3.24
N TYR A 270 0.96 -17.32 3.04
CA TYR A 270 0.64 -16.25 3.99
C TYR A 270 -0.69 -16.47 4.69
N ARG A 271 -0.79 -15.92 5.90
CA ARG A 271 -2.03 -15.83 6.67
C ARG A 271 -2.61 -14.43 6.56
N LEU A 272 -3.93 -14.35 6.39
CA LEU A 272 -4.66 -13.09 6.43
C LEU A 272 -4.81 -12.59 7.87
N ALA A 273 -4.51 -11.31 8.09
CA ALA A 273 -4.61 -10.64 9.38
C ALA A 273 -5.67 -9.52 9.33
N PRO A 274 -6.75 -9.58 10.14
CA PRO A 274 -7.81 -8.58 10.08
C PRO A 274 -7.31 -7.23 10.61
N ILE A 275 -7.36 -6.19 9.77
CA ILE A 275 -6.95 -4.82 10.10
C ILE A 275 -7.70 -4.33 11.35
N TYR A 276 -9.01 -4.58 11.41
CA TYR A 276 -9.88 -4.09 12.47
C TYR A 276 -9.59 -4.71 13.85
N GLU A 277 -8.88 -5.84 13.91
CA GLU A 277 -8.50 -6.50 15.17
C GLU A 277 -7.01 -6.31 15.52
N THR A 278 -6.21 -5.84 14.56
CA THR A 278 -4.75 -5.74 14.70
C THR A 278 -4.27 -4.29 14.76
N LEU A 279 -4.16 -3.63 13.62
CA LEU A 279 -3.64 -2.27 13.45
C LEU A 279 -4.64 -1.22 13.93
N TRP A 280 -5.92 -1.43 13.67
CA TRP A 280 -6.97 -0.46 13.93
C TRP A 280 -7.18 -0.12 15.42
N PRO A 281 -7.24 -1.10 16.36
CA PRO A 281 -7.40 -0.78 17.79
C PRO A 281 -6.27 0.12 18.32
N ARG A 282 -5.04 -0.07 17.82
CA ARG A 282 -3.87 0.74 18.17
C ARG A 282 -3.96 2.16 17.60
N ALA A 283 -4.41 2.26 16.34
CA ALA A 283 -4.63 3.56 15.71
C ALA A 283 -5.69 4.36 16.47
N ARG A 284 -6.77 3.69 16.89
CA ARG A 284 -7.86 4.26 17.70
C ARG A 284 -7.41 4.68 19.09
N ALA A 285 -6.48 3.94 19.69
CA ALA A 285 -5.88 4.27 20.97
C ALA A 285 -4.81 5.36 20.88
N ASN A 286 -4.44 5.82 19.67
CA ASN A 286 -3.27 6.66 19.42
C ASN A 286 -2.01 6.09 20.10
N ALA A 287 -1.79 4.78 19.97
CA ALA A 287 -0.63 4.08 20.54
C ALA A 287 0.66 4.67 19.95
N ALA A 288 1.36 5.49 20.74
CA ALA A 288 2.50 6.28 20.28
C ALA A 288 3.73 5.42 19.95
N GLU A 289 3.80 4.22 20.52
CA GLU A 289 4.77 3.19 20.17
C GLU A 289 4.57 2.65 18.76
N THR A 290 3.33 2.63 18.25
CA THR A 290 2.99 2.11 16.91
C THR A 290 2.85 3.22 15.88
N TYR A 291 2.28 4.37 16.25
CA TYR A 291 1.95 5.47 15.33
C TYR A 291 2.67 6.75 15.73
N GLY A 292 3.56 7.24 14.85
CA GLY A 292 4.30 8.48 15.05
C GLY A 292 3.54 9.72 14.60
N GLU A 293 2.49 9.55 13.79
CA GLU A 293 1.60 10.64 13.38
C GLU A 293 0.14 10.28 13.65
N VAL A 294 -0.60 11.26 14.14
CA VAL A 294 -2.05 11.19 14.36
C VAL A 294 -2.71 12.24 13.49
N LYS A 295 -3.81 11.86 12.84
CA LYS A 295 -4.59 12.75 11.98
C LYS A 295 -6.03 12.85 12.43
N ASP A 296 -6.62 14.03 12.26
CA ASP A 296 -8.06 14.22 12.26
C ASP A 296 -8.62 13.97 10.85
N PHE A 297 -9.45 12.94 10.71
CA PHE A 297 -10.10 12.59 9.43
C PHE A 297 -11.47 13.28 9.26
N GLY A 298 -11.92 14.04 10.25
CA GLY A 298 -13.17 14.78 10.20
C GLY A 298 -14.39 13.88 10.23
N SER A 299 -15.36 14.21 9.38
CA SER A 299 -16.60 13.45 9.20
C SER A 299 -16.77 13.11 7.74
N PHE A 300 -17.31 11.92 7.47
CA PHE A 300 -17.57 11.42 6.13
C PHE A 300 -19.04 10.99 6.07
N SER A 301 -19.71 11.29 4.97
CA SER A 301 -21.07 10.80 4.72
C SER A 301 -20.96 9.42 4.09
N ILE A 302 -21.54 8.41 4.73
CA ILE A 302 -21.67 7.05 4.18
C ILE A 302 -23.13 6.67 4.09
N ARG A 303 -23.44 5.78 3.15
CA ARG A 303 -24.76 5.16 3.02
C ARG A 303 -24.65 3.71 3.47
N VAL A 304 -25.40 3.35 4.50
CA VAL A 304 -25.38 2.00 5.10
C VAL A 304 -26.76 1.37 4.94
N LEU A 305 -26.81 0.08 4.65
CA LEU A 305 -28.05 -0.68 4.68
C LEU A 305 -28.33 -1.13 6.12
N GLU A 306 -29.37 -0.57 6.75
CA GLU A 306 -29.80 -0.96 8.09
C GLU A 306 -31.25 -1.40 8.05
N ASN A 307 -31.54 -2.63 8.50
CA ASN A 307 -32.89 -3.20 8.51
C ASN A 307 -33.60 -3.10 7.14
N GLY A 308 -32.85 -3.29 6.04
CA GLY A 308 -33.37 -3.22 4.67
C GLY A 308 -33.59 -1.79 4.13
N GLN A 309 -33.22 -0.76 4.89
CA GLN A 309 -33.30 0.64 4.46
C GLN A 309 -31.92 1.27 4.31
N VAL A 310 -31.73 2.04 3.24
CA VAL A 310 -30.50 2.83 3.06
C VAL A 310 -30.60 4.05 3.95
N VAL A 311 -29.72 4.13 4.94
CA VAL A 311 -29.62 5.24 5.88
C VAL A 311 -28.30 5.97 5.64
N GLU A 312 -28.36 7.30 5.51
CA GLU A 312 -27.15 8.13 5.50
C GLU A 312 -26.64 8.30 6.93
N LYS A 313 -25.35 8.04 7.14
CA LYS A 313 -24.66 8.27 8.39
C LYS A 313 -23.50 9.23 8.17
N GLN A 314 -23.22 10.03 9.19
CA GLN A 314 -22.06 10.92 9.23
C GLN A 314 -21.15 10.55 10.41
N PRO A 315 -20.50 9.39 10.38
CA PRO A 315 -19.46 9.06 11.35
C PRO A 315 -18.36 10.14 11.36
N SER A 316 -17.85 10.41 12.56
CA SER A 316 -16.70 11.27 12.76
C SER A 316 -15.52 10.42 13.22
N ILE A 317 -14.48 10.36 12.39
CA ILE A 317 -13.17 9.83 12.77
C ILE A 317 -12.29 11.05 13.02
N ARG A 318 -12.21 11.46 14.28
CA ARG A 318 -11.34 12.56 14.68
C ARG A 318 -9.92 12.03 14.74
N SER A 319 -9.35 11.96 15.93
CA SER A 319 -7.99 11.49 16.18
C SER A 319 -7.81 10.00 15.86
N LEU A 320 -6.96 9.69 14.88
CA LEU A 320 -6.56 8.33 14.53
C LEU A 320 -5.08 8.30 14.12
N GLY A 321 -4.31 7.33 14.62
CA GLY A 321 -2.95 7.08 14.14
C GLY A 321 -2.92 6.87 12.62
N ALA A 322 -2.11 7.62 11.89
CA ALA A 322 -2.18 7.75 10.42
C ALA A 322 -0.85 7.55 9.70
N ALA A 323 0.26 7.47 10.44
CA ALA A 323 1.54 6.97 9.95
C ALA A 323 2.24 6.18 11.06
N PHE A 324 2.88 5.08 10.70
CA PHE A 324 3.61 4.27 11.66
C PHE A 324 4.77 5.06 12.24
N LEU A 325 5.07 4.83 13.52
CA LEU A 325 6.28 5.37 14.14
C LEU A 325 7.48 4.79 13.40
N GLY A 326 8.39 5.64 12.93
CA GLY A 326 9.64 5.20 12.32
C GLY A 326 10.73 6.22 12.57
N ALA A 327 11.87 5.77 13.09
CA ALA A 327 12.97 6.65 13.49
C ALA A 327 14.20 6.52 12.59
N VAL A 328 14.29 5.45 11.78
CA VAL A 328 15.37 5.26 10.82
C VAL A 328 14.98 5.81 9.44
N GLY A 329 15.88 6.59 8.83
CA GLY A 329 15.64 7.23 7.53
C GLY A 329 14.69 8.43 7.63
N ALA A 330 13.75 8.57 6.71
CA ALA A 330 12.70 9.57 6.83
C ALA A 330 11.65 9.15 7.87
N ALA A 331 11.40 10.05 8.83
CA ALA A 331 10.49 9.77 9.93
C ALA A 331 9.05 9.55 9.44
N ASN A 332 8.39 8.54 10.03
CA ASN A 332 6.96 8.25 9.89
C ASN A 332 6.43 8.24 8.44
N LYS A 333 7.21 7.67 7.50
CA LYS A 333 6.81 7.63 6.08
C LYS A 333 5.84 6.50 5.75
N ALA A 334 5.94 5.35 6.41
CA ALA A 334 5.04 4.23 6.23
C ALA A 334 3.65 4.54 6.80
N ARG A 335 2.60 4.20 6.05
CA ARG A 335 1.22 4.51 6.42
C ARG A 335 0.34 3.27 6.31
N PRO A 336 -0.64 3.11 7.20
CA PRO A 336 -1.70 2.12 7.01
C PRO A 336 -2.64 2.53 5.86
N PRO A 337 -3.54 1.65 5.39
CA PRO A 337 -4.46 1.94 4.29
C PRO A 337 -5.27 3.25 4.42
N TRP A 338 -5.75 3.61 5.63
CA TRP A 338 -6.45 4.88 5.84
C TRP A 338 -5.53 6.11 5.85
N GLY A 339 -4.22 5.92 5.93
CA GLY A 339 -3.21 6.96 5.80
C GLY A 339 -2.72 7.17 4.36
N TRP A 340 -2.98 6.23 3.44
CA TRP A 340 -2.56 6.32 2.04
C TRP A 340 -3.24 7.48 1.31
N PHE A 341 -2.57 7.96 0.27
CA PHE A 341 -3.01 9.07 -0.57
C PHE A 341 -2.34 8.98 -1.94
N ASP A 342 -2.94 9.63 -2.94
CA ASP A 342 -2.34 9.82 -4.25
C ASP A 342 -1.68 11.20 -4.35
N TYR A 343 -0.38 11.26 -4.67
CA TYR A 343 0.34 12.52 -4.80
C TYR A 343 -0.21 13.43 -5.92
N ARG A 344 -0.91 12.84 -6.90
CA ARG A 344 -1.53 13.54 -8.04
C ARG A 344 -2.89 14.13 -7.66
N GLU A 345 -3.51 13.62 -6.59
CA GLU A 345 -4.86 13.99 -6.15
C GLU A 345 -4.84 14.67 -4.78
N ARG A 346 -3.96 15.66 -4.60
CA ARG A 346 -3.73 16.36 -3.32
C ARG A 346 -4.97 17.01 -2.69
N GLN A 347 -6.06 17.14 -3.44
CA GLN A 347 -7.32 17.73 -2.99
C GLN A 347 -8.29 16.69 -2.41
N GLN A 348 -8.06 15.38 -2.61
CA GLN A 348 -8.89 14.33 -2.00
C GLN A 348 -8.69 14.30 -0.48
N LEU A 349 -9.76 13.97 0.23
CA LEU A 349 -9.66 13.80 1.67
C LEU A 349 -8.90 12.49 1.92
N LYS A 350 -7.77 12.57 2.62
CA LYS A 350 -7.02 11.35 2.98
C LYS A 350 -7.94 10.38 3.73
N GLY A 351 -7.79 9.09 3.46
CA GLY A 351 -8.59 8.04 4.08
C GLY A 351 -9.91 7.73 3.38
N GLU A 352 -10.40 8.56 2.44
CA GLU A 352 -11.61 8.25 1.67
C GLU A 352 -11.52 6.90 0.97
N TRP A 353 -10.36 6.59 0.38
CA TRP A 353 -10.11 5.31 -0.29
C TRP A 353 -10.35 4.09 0.62
N PHE A 354 -10.07 4.23 1.91
CA PHE A 354 -10.28 3.16 2.89
C PHE A 354 -11.68 3.19 3.53
N PHE A 355 -12.19 4.38 3.87
CA PHE A 355 -13.46 4.53 4.60
C PHE A 355 -14.70 4.44 3.70
N ASP A 356 -14.57 4.82 2.44
CA ASP A 356 -15.66 4.79 1.46
C ASP A 356 -15.16 4.38 0.05
N PRO A 357 -14.63 3.16 -0.09
CA PRO A 357 -14.11 2.67 -1.37
C PRO A 357 -15.18 2.58 -2.48
N ALA A 358 -16.47 2.62 -2.13
CA ALA A 358 -17.56 2.52 -3.09
C ALA A 358 -17.89 3.84 -3.80
N ASN A 359 -17.54 4.99 -3.21
CA ASN A 359 -17.81 6.31 -3.79
C ASN A 359 -16.55 7.04 -4.25
N THR A 360 -15.37 6.43 -4.09
CA THR A 360 -14.08 7.03 -4.39
C THR A 360 -13.57 6.80 -5.79
#